data_AF-A0A090RZD7-F1
#
_entry.id   AF-A0A090RZD7-F1
#
_cell.length_a   1.000
_cell.length_b   1.000
_cell.length_c   1.000
_cell.angle_alpha   90.00
_cell.angle_beta   90.00
_cell.angle_gamma   90.00
#
_symmetry.space_group_name_H-M   'P 1'
#
loop_
_entity.id
_entity.type
_entity.pdbx_description
1 polymer ?
#
loop_
_entity_poly.entity_id
_entity_poly.type
_entity_poly.pdbx_seq_one_letter_code
_entity_poly.pdbx_strand_id
1 'polypeptide(L)'
;MVNSIWSIQPTVLANMKTTPASESELLERARSIAGVSFGELAEQANMKVPENLKRDKGWVGQLLEWHLGATAGSKPVQDFPEIGVELKSIPVGYNGKPLESTFVCVAPLTGITGLTWETSHIRNKLSRVLWLPVEGEREIPIAERRVGSPLIWSRQKKKRRCCVMTGKS
;
A
#
# COMPACT_ATOMS: atom_id res chain seq x y z
N MET A 1 46.98 16.32 14.06
CA MET A 1 46.37 15.00 14.28
C MET A 1 44.86 15.21 14.31
N VAL A 2 44.23 15.23 13.13
CA VAL A 2 42.77 15.39 12.97
C VAL A 2 42.31 14.23 12.11
N ASN A 3 41.83 13.17 12.75
CA ASN A 3 41.21 12.06 12.05
C ASN A 3 39.73 12.36 11.86
N SER A 4 39.44 12.84 10.66
CA SER A 4 38.26 12.52 9.86
C SER A 4 37.72 11.12 10.18
N ILE A 5 36.42 10.99 10.47
CA ILE A 5 35.51 9.93 10.00
C ILE A 5 34.09 10.43 10.31
N TRP A 6 33.48 11.10 9.35
CA TRP A 6 32.05 10.95 9.03
C TRP A 6 31.96 10.99 7.50
N SER A 7 32.63 10.04 6.86
CA SER A 7 32.39 9.72 5.45
C SER A 7 31.03 9.04 5.37
N ILE A 8 29.99 9.84 5.19
CA ILE A 8 28.68 9.34 4.77
C ILE A 8 28.90 8.73 3.39
N GLN A 9 28.79 7.40 3.30
CA GLN A 9 28.90 6.66 2.05
C GLN A 9 27.81 7.17 1.07
N PRO A 10 28.15 7.56 -0.17
CA PRO A 10 27.20 8.12 -1.15
C PRO A 10 26.11 7.13 -1.64
N THR A 11 26.17 5.86 -1.23
CA THR A 11 25.37 4.77 -1.79
C THR A 11 23.94 4.70 -1.25
N VAL A 12 23.64 5.30 -0.10
CA VAL A 12 22.31 5.19 0.53
C VAL A 12 21.26 6.08 -0.14
N LEU A 13 21.68 7.13 -0.87
CA LEU A 13 20.78 8.03 -1.60
C LEU A 13 20.41 7.53 -3.00
N ALA A 14 21.07 6.48 -3.52
CA ALA A 14 20.99 6.10 -4.92
C ALA A 14 19.85 5.13 -5.29
N ASN A 15 19.08 4.63 -4.31
CA ASN A 15 18.14 3.53 -4.59
C ASN A 15 16.67 3.80 -4.25
N MET A 16 16.30 4.96 -3.70
CA MET A 16 14.88 5.30 -3.57
C MET A 16 14.30 5.55 -4.97
N LYS A 17 13.35 4.72 -5.39
CA LYS A 17 12.64 4.92 -6.64
C LYS A 17 11.92 6.28 -6.59
N THR A 18 12.12 7.09 -7.63
CA THR A 18 11.43 8.38 -7.78
C THR A 18 9.93 8.19 -7.82
N THR A 19 9.15 9.21 -7.47
CA THR A 19 7.70 9.17 -7.63
C THR A 19 7.32 8.84 -9.08
N PRO A 20 6.41 7.88 -9.33
CA PRO A 20 5.96 7.58 -10.68
C PRO A 20 5.28 8.80 -11.29
N ALA A 21 5.59 9.09 -12.56
CA ALA A 21 5.04 10.22 -13.29
C ALA A 21 3.64 9.93 -13.86
N SER A 22 3.24 8.65 -13.90
CA SER A 22 1.93 8.23 -14.41
C SER A 22 1.38 7.01 -13.69
N GLU A 23 0.06 6.83 -13.78
CA GLU A 23 -0.62 5.62 -13.29
C GLU A 23 -0.12 4.35 -14.01
N SER A 24 0.17 4.43 -15.31
CA SER A 24 0.70 3.31 -16.08
C SER A 24 2.07 2.87 -15.58
N GLU A 25 2.95 3.82 -15.29
CA GLU A 25 4.27 3.55 -14.70
C GLU A 25 4.14 2.94 -13.30
N LEU A 26 3.26 3.50 -12.46
CA LEU A 26 2.97 2.93 -11.14
C LEU A 26 2.50 1.47 -11.25
N LEU A 27 1.61 1.18 -12.19
CA LEU A 27 1.08 -0.17 -12.40
C LEU A 27 2.15 -1.13 -12.95
N GLU A 28 3.04 -0.66 -13.81
CA GLU A 28 4.18 -1.44 -14.31
C GLU A 28 5.13 -1.80 -13.18
N ARG A 29 5.48 -0.84 -12.33
CA ARG A 29 6.29 -1.09 -11.12
C ARG A 29 5.60 -2.09 -10.19
N ALA A 30 4.29 -1.93 -9.96
CA ALA A 30 3.52 -2.85 -9.13
C ALA A 30 3.46 -4.26 -9.71
N ARG A 31 3.40 -4.41 -11.04
CA ARG A 31 3.49 -5.72 -11.71
C ARG A 31 4.88 -6.33 -11.61
N SER A 32 5.94 -5.52 -11.64
CA SER A 32 7.33 -5.99 -11.56
C SER A 32 7.68 -6.64 -10.22
N ILE A 33 6.99 -6.26 -9.14
CA ILE A 33 7.17 -6.84 -7.81
C ILE A 33 6.18 -7.96 -7.50
N ALA A 34 5.21 -8.23 -8.38
CA ALA A 34 4.25 -9.31 -8.19
C ALA A 34 4.96 -10.68 -8.30
N GLY A 35 4.67 -11.56 -7.35
CA GLY A 35 5.31 -12.88 -7.20
C GLY A 35 6.63 -12.85 -6.42
N VAL A 36 7.19 -11.66 -6.14
CA VAL A 36 8.46 -11.53 -5.41
C VAL A 36 8.20 -11.62 -3.90
N SER A 37 9.11 -12.26 -3.17
CA SER A 37 9.02 -12.40 -1.72
C SER A 37 9.41 -11.11 -0.99
N PHE A 38 8.89 -10.92 0.22
CA PHE A 38 9.25 -9.79 1.07
C PHE A 38 10.74 -9.79 1.42
N GLY A 39 11.38 -10.95 1.55
CA GLY A 39 12.82 -11.07 1.80
C GLY A 39 13.64 -10.47 0.67
N GLU A 40 13.35 -10.87 -0.57
CA GLU A 40 14.02 -10.34 -1.76
C GLU A 40 13.77 -8.83 -1.93
N LEU A 41 12.53 -8.37 -1.71
CA LEU A 41 12.20 -6.95 -1.77
C LEU A 41 12.91 -6.17 -0.66
N ALA A 42 13.00 -6.72 0.55
CA ALA A 42 13.66 -6.07 1.67
C ALA A 42 15.17 -5.99 1.47
N GLU A 43 15.80 -7.01 0.89
CA GLU A 43 17.21 -6.98 0.49
C GLU A 43 17.50 -5.85 -0.51
N GLN A 44 16.66 -5.71 -1.55
CA GLN A 44 16.78 -4.63 -2.53
C GLN A 44 16.63 -3.23 -1.91
N ALA A 45 15.77 -3.11 -0.89
CA ALA A 45 15.51 -1.88 -0.17
C ALA A 45 16.49 -1.64 1.01
N ASN A 46 17.41 -2.58 1.27
CA ASN A 46 18.26 -2.60 2.47
C ASN A 46 17.45 -2.44 3.78
N MET A 47 16.29 -3.09 3.84
CA MET A 47 15.39 -3.12 5.01
C MET A 47 15.54 -4.46 5.74
N LYS A 48 15.58 -4.43 7.07
CA LYS A 48 15.55 -5.66 7.87
C LYS A 48 14.12 -6.21 7.92
N VAL A 49 13.95 -7.50 7.59
CA VAL A 49 12.67 -8.19 7.76
C VAL A 49 12.42 -8.45 9.24
N PRO A 50 11.26 -8.04 9.81
CA PRO A 50 10.93 -8.32 11.20
C PRO A 50 10.56 -9.79 11.38
N GLU A 51 10.81 -10.33 12.58
CA GLU A 51 10.42 -11.70 12.94
C GLU A 51 8.89 -11.87 13.06
N ASN A 52 8.18 -10.79 13.42
CA ASN A 52 6.73 -10.78 13.51
C ASN A 52 6.13 -9.37 13.24
N LEU A 53 4.92 -9.31 12.70
CA LEU A 53 4.21 -8.05 12.40
C LEU A 53 3.38 -7.51 13.59
N LYS A 54 3.58 -7.99 14.82
CA LYS A 54 2.78 -7.55 15.98
C LYS A 54 3.08 -6.11 16.39
N ARG A 55 4.36 -5.72 16.30
CA ARG A 55 4.85 -4.37 16.61
C ARG A 55 5.01 -3.51 15.36
N ASP A 56 5.33 -4.12 14.23
CA ASP A 56 5.64 -3.44 12.97
C ASP A 56 4.50 -3.55 11.94
N LYS A 57 3.28 -3.20 12.36
CA LYS A 57 2.06 -3.32 11.53
C LYS A 57 2.14 -2.52 10.21
N GLY A 58 3.02 -1.52 10.14
CA GLY A 58 3.25 -0.70 8.95
C GLY A 58 4.41 -1.15 8.06
N TRP A 59 5.20 -2.15 8.46
CA TRP A 59 6.43 -2.52 7.74
C TRP A 59 6.18 -2.97 6.31
N VAL A 60 5.13 -3.77 6.08
CA VAL A 60 4.74 -4.20 4.72
C VAL A 60 4.35 -2.99 3.87
N GLY A 61 3.62 -2.03 4.45
CA GLY A 61 3.26 -0.78 3.76
C GLY A 61 4.51 0.00 3.33
N GLN A 62 5.45 0.21 4.25
CA GLN A 62 6.71 0.93 4.00
C GLN A 62 7.56 0.24 2.93
N LEU A 63 7.63 -1.10 2.95
CA LEU A 63 8.34 -1.87 1.93
C LEU A 63 7.74 -1.62 0.54
N LEU A 64 6.41 -1.68 0.43
CA LEU A 64 5.71 -1.46 -0.84
C LEU A 64 5.80 0.01 -1.29
N GLU A 65 5.66 0.97 -0.38
CA GLU A 65 5.86 2.40 -0.62
C GLU A 65 7.23 2.66 -1.24
N TRP A 66 8.29 2.10 -0.66
CA TRP A 66 9.65 2.23 -1.16
C TRP A 66 9.80 1.68 -2.59
N HIS A 67 9.27 0.48 -2.85
CA HIS A 67 9.35 -0.18 -4.15
C HIS A 67 8.52 0.47 -5.26
N LEU A 68 7.51 1.24 -4.88
CA LEU A 68 6.65 1.96 -5.81
C LEU A 68 7.04 3.43 -5.96
N GLY A 69 7.88 3.96 -5.07
CA GLY A 69 8.30 5.36 -5.07
C GLY A 69 7.28 6.31 -4.44
N ALA A 70 6.55 5.83 -3.42
CA ALA A 70 5.64 6.69 -2.67
C ALA A 70 6.43 7.75 -1.88
N THR A 71 5.91 8.98 -1.84
CA THR A 71 6.55 10.12 -1.18
C THR A 71 5.72 10.70 -0.05
N ALA A 72 4.49 10.23 0.12
CA ALA A 72 3.72 10.50 1.32
C ALA A 72 4.35 9.72 2.46
N GLY A 73 5.06 10.41 3.36
CA GLY A 73 5.33 9.85 4.68
C GLY A 73 4.02 9.72 5.48
N SER A 74 4.05 9.95 6.78
CA SER A 74 2.86 9.91 7.65
C SER A 74 1.82 11.03 7.43
N LYS A 75 1.91 11.79 6.34
CA LYS A 75 1.00 12.91 6.04
C LYS A 75 -0.38 12.39 5.61
N PRO A 76 -1.48 13.09 5.93
CA PRO A 76 -2.84 12.68 5.54
C PRO A 76 -3.15 12.96 4.06
N VAL A 77 -2.18 12.78 3.17
CA VAL A 77 -2.29 12.90 1.71
C VAL A 77 -2.25 11.52 1.07
N GLN A 78 -2.61 11.41 -0.21
CA GLN A 78 -2.51 10.14 -0.92
C GLN A 78 -1.04 9.72 -1.10
N ASP A 79 -0.79 8.42 -1.21
CA ASP A 79 0.57 7.89 -1.35
C ASP A 79 1.29 8.40 -2.61
N PHE A 80 0.52 8.65 -3.68
CA PHE A 80 1.00 9.28 -4.92
C PHE A 80 0.14 10.52 -5.26
N PRO A 81 0.41 11.68 -4.64
CA PRO A 81 -0.41 12.89 -4.81
C PRO A 81 -0.46 13.38 -6.27
N GLU A 82 0.66 13.34 -6.98
CA GLU A 82 0.81 13.87 -8.35
C GLU A 82 -0.08 13.16 -9.37
N ILE A 83 -0.36 11.88 -9.13
CA ILE A 83 -1.22 11.03 -9.99
C ILE A 83 -2.57 10.71 -9.32
N GLY A 84 -2.80 11.21 -8.10
CA GLY A 84 -4.04 11.05 -7.35
C GLY A 84 -4.36 9.60 -6.94
N VAL A 85 -3.35 8.76 -6.70
CA VAL A 85 -3.53 7.33 -6.35
C VAL A 85 -3.17 7.07 -4.89
N GLU A 86 -4.03 6.32 -4.20
CA GLU A 86 -3.76 5.76 -2.87
C GLU A 86 -3.26 4.31 -3.00
N LEU A 87 -2.27 3.92 -2.20
CA LEU A 87 -1.79 2.55 -2.04
C LEU A 87 -2.49 1.86 -0.86
N LYS A 88 -2.92 0.61 -1.09
CA LYS A 88 -3.43 -0.26 -0.03
C LYS A 88 -2.95 -1.69 -0.23
N SER A 89 -2.26 -2.23 0.78
CA SER A 89 -1.97 -3.67 0.85
C SER A 89 -3.15 -4.43 1.46
N ILE A 90 -3.48 -5.61 0.94
CA ILE A 90 -4.54 -6.48 1.47
C ILE A 90 -4.01 -7.90 1.70
N PRO A 91 -4.06 -8.44 2.94
CA PRO A 91 -3.63 -9.81 3.19
C PRO A 91 -4.59 -10.83 2.57
N VAL A 92 -4.05 -11.75 1.77
CA VAL A 92 -4.75 -12.86 1.11
C VAL A 92 -4.16 -14.21 1.55
N GLY A 93 -4.99 -15.25 1.54
CA GLY A 93 -4.64 -16.62 1.93
C GLY A 93 -4.31 -17.48 0.72
N TYR A 94 -4.01 -18.77 0.96
CA TYR A 94 -3.51 -19.70 -0.06
C TYR A 94 -4.35 -19.83 -1.34
N ASN A 95 -5.65 -19.55 -1.28
CA ASN A 95 -6.57 -19.63 -2.42
C ASN A 95 -6.81 -18.26 -3.10
N GLY A 96 -5.99 -17.25 -2.80
CA GLY A 96 -6.17 -15.88 -3.29
C GLY A 96 -7.39 -15.16 -2.70
N LYS A 97 -8.08 -15.76 -1.71
CA LYS A 97 -9.16 -15.09 -0.98
C LYS A 97 -8.56 -14.23 0.14
N PRO A 98 -9.11 -13.02 0.39
CA PRO A 98 -8.72 -12.21 1.55
C PRO A 98 -8.84 -13.01 2.86
N LEU A 99 -7.81 -12.95 3.71
CA LEU A 99 -7.81 -13.65 5.01
C LEU A 99 -8.69 -12.95 6.06
N GLU A 100 -9.05 -11.69 5.83
CA GLU A 100 -9.99 -10.93 6.66
C GLU A 100 -11.04 -10.22 5.80
N SER A 101 -12.24 -10.05 6.35
CA SER A 101 -13.29 -9.20 5.79
C SER A 101 -12.80 -7.75 5.73
N THR A 102 -12.36 -7.31 4.57
CA THR A 102 -11.81 -5.96 4.40
C THR A 102 -12.92 -4.93 4.54
N PHE A 103 -13.02 -4.35 5.73
CA PHE A 103 -13.95 -3.26 6.04
C PHE A 103 -13.47 -1.99 5.33
N VAL A 104 -14.18 -1.58 4.28
CA VAL A 104 -13.78 -0.46 3.41
C VAL A 104 -13.93 0.90 4.13
N CYS A 105 -14.95 1.07 5.00
CA CYS A 105 -15.13 2.23 5.89
C CYS A 105 -16.31 2.00 6.85
N VAL A 106 -16.22 2.42 8.12
CA VAL A 106 -17.40 2.76 8.94
C VAL A 106 -17.72 4.22 8.67
N ALA A 107 -18.92 4.53 8.18
CA ALA A 107 -19.41 5.91 8.16
C ALA A 107 -19.96 6.24 9.56
N PRO A 108 -19.53 7.33 10.23
CA PRO A 108 -20.15 7.76 11.47
C PRO A 108 -21.59 8.19 11.14
N LEU A 109 -22.58 7.41 11.57
CA LEU A 109 -24.00 7.75 11.41
C LEU A 109 -24.51 8.70 12.51
N THR A 110 -23.64 9.15 13.41
CA THR A 110 -23.97 10.10 14.47
C THR A 110 -22.84 11.10 14.67
N GLY A 111 -23.18 12.39 14.72
CA GLY A 111 -22.26 13.48 15.09
C GLY A 111 -21.75 14.39 13.96
N ILE A 112 -22.26 14.30 12.73
CA ILE A 112 -21.77 15.13 11.61
C ILE A 112 -22.83 16.16 11.21
N THR A 113 -23.11 17.11 12.09
CA THR A 113 -23.79 18.36 11.71
C THR A 113 -22.77 19.25 11.00
N GLY A 114 -22.86 19.34 9.67
CA GLY A 114 -22.19 20.39 8.87
C GLY A 114 -21.14 19.94 7.85
N LEU A 115 -20.71 18.67 7.80
CA LEU A 115 -19.87 18.18 6.70
C LEU A 115 -20.74 17.51 5.65
N THR A 116 -20.76 18.11 4.46
CA THR A 116 -21.38 17.50 3.29
C THR A 116 -20.51 16.33 2.80
N TRP A 117 -21.12 15.26 2.30
CA TRP A 117 -20.41 14.10 1.74
C TRP A 117 -19.36 14.52 0.68
N GLU A 118 -19.69 15.60 -0.03
CA GLU A 118 -18.90 16.29 -1.04
C GLU A 118 -17.59 16.89 -0.51
N THR A 119 -17.51 17.27 0.77
CA THR A 119 -16.36 17.93 1.40
C THR A 119 -15.53 17.01 2.30
N SER A 120 -15.93 15.74 2.44
CA SER A 120 -15.20 14.81 3.31
C SER A 120 -13.85 14.39 2.72
N HIS A 121 -12.79 14.47 3.54
CA HIS A 121 -11.44 13.97 3.23
C HIS A 121 -11.42 12.49 2.77
N ILE A 122 -12.47 11.74 3.13
CA ILE A 122 -12.72 10.34 2.75
C ILE A 122 -12.98 10.19 1.25
N ARG A 123 -13.64 11.16 0.60
CA ARG A 123 -13.94 11.09 -0.84
C ARG A 123 -12.66 11.20 -1.68
N ASN A 124 -11.74 12.07 -1.30
CA ASN A 124 -10.49 12.27 -2.04
C ASN A 124 -9.58 11.04 -1.94
N LYS A 125 -9.45 10.45 -0.74
CA LYS A 125 -8.66 9.23 -0.50
C LYS A 125 -9.19 7.97 -1.21
N LEU A 126 -10.48 7.91 -1.54
CA LEU A 126 -11.11 6.73 -2.16
C LEU A 126 -11.47 6.95 -3.63
N SER A 127 -10.91 7.96 -4.30
CA SER A 127 -11.21 8.23 -5.71
C SER A 127 -10.54 7.21 -6.65
N ARG A 128 -9.27 6.90 -6.38
CA ARG A 128 -8.42 5.95 -7.11
C ARG A 128 -7.50 5.23 -6.13
N VAL A 129 -7.56 3.90 -6.14
CA VAL A 129 -6.81 3.05 -5.19
C VAL A 129 -6.09 1.95 -5.96
N LEU A 130 -4.79 1.80 -5.71
CA LEU A 130 -3.99 0.65 -6.08
C LEU A 130 -4.02 -0.37 -4.94
N TRP A 131 -4.65 -1.51 -5.18
CA TRP A 131 -4.66 -2.64 -4.27
C TRP A 131 -3.52 -3.59 -4.60
N LEU A 132 -2.69 -3.90 -3.60
CA LEU A 132 -1.65 -4.93 -3.67
C LEU A 132 -1.99 -6.08 -2.71
N PRO A 133 -2.47 -7.23 -3.23
CA PRO A 133 -2.58 -8.43 -2.43
C PRO A 133 -1.22 -8.85 -1.88
N VAL A 134 -1.18 -9.35 -0.66
CA VAL A 134 0.03 -9.92 -0.06
C VAL A 134 -0.30 -11.18 0.71
N GLU A 135 0.58 -12.17 0.73
CA GLU A 135 0.35 -13.38 1.53
C GLU A 135 0.29 -13.03 3.03
N GLY A 136 -0.79 -13.42 3.70
CA GLY A 136 -1.03 -13.08 5.11
C GLY A 136 -0.93 -14.25 6.09
N GLU A 137 -0.77 -15.47 5.58
CA GLU A 137 -0.82 -16.71 6.37
C GLU A 137 0.24 -16.71 7.48
N ARG A 138 -0.20 -17.00 8.72
CA ARG A 138 0.67 -16.92 9.91
C ARG A 138 1.78 -17.96 9.90
N GLU A 139 1.57 -19.07 9.21
CA GLU A 139 2.51 -20.18 9.09
C GLU A 139 3.64 -19.87 8.10
N ILE A 140 3.42 -18.95 7.15
CA ILE A 140 4.44 -18.53 6.19
C ILE A 140 5.35 -17.49 6.88
N PRO A 141 6.66 -17.75 6.98
CA PRO A 141 7.63 -16.76 7.47
C PRO A 141 7.51 -15.44 6.71
N ILE A 142 7.67 -14.30 7.40
CA ILE A 142 7.44 -12.99 6.79
C ILE A 142 8.29 -12.80 5.54
N ALA A 143 9.56 -13.22 5.58
CA ALA A 143 10.47 -13.12 4.45
C ALA A 143 10.01 -13.91 3.21
N GLU A 144 9.26 -15.00 3.40
CA GLU A 144 8.82 -15.89 2.32
C GLU A 144 7.48 -15.48 1.72
N ARG A 145 6.74 -14.60 2.39
CA ARG A 145 5.46 -14.08 1.90
C ARG A 145 5.67 -13.30 0.62
N ARG A 146 4.78 -13.49 -0.34
CA ARG A 146 4.86 -12.86 -1.67
C ARG A 146 3.84 -11.74 -1.85
N VAL A 147 4.19 -10.84 -2.76
CA VAL A 147 3.27 -9.83 -3.30
C VAL A 147 2.44 -10.47 -4.41
N GLY A 148 1.14 -10.20 -4.46
CA GLY A 148 0.24 -10.64 -5.51
C GLY A 148 0.09 -9.62 -6.64
N SER A 149 -0.66 -9.99 -7.67
CA SER A 149 -0.91 -9.12 -8.83
C SER A 149 -1.67 -7.85 -8.44
N PRO A 150 -1.24 -6.66 -8.91
CA PRO A 150 -1.89 -5.40 -8.57
C PRO A 150 -3.28 -5.28 -9.21
N LEU A 151 -4.19 -4.63 -8.49
CA LEU A 151 -5.52 -4.26 -8.97
C LEU A 151 -5.73 -2.76 -8.79
N ILE A 152 -5.98 -2.05 -9.89
CA ILE A 152 -6.39 -0.66 -9.81
C ILE A 152 -7.91 -0.53 -9.76
N TRP A 153 -8.40 0.20 -8.77
CA TRP A 153 -9.81 0.45 -8.56
C TRP A 153 -10.10 1.95 -8.62
N SER A 154 -11.18 2.30 -9.30
CA SER A 154 -11.74 3.65 -9.30
C SER A 154 -13.19 3.59 -8.86
N ARG A 155 -13.63 4.61 -8.12
CA ARG A 155 -15.07 4.89 -8.02
C ARG A 155 -15.57 5.32 -9.40
N GLN A 156 -16.21 4.41 -10.14
CA GLN A 156 -17.01 4.84 -11.27
C GLN A 156 -18.07 5.82 -10.74
N LYS A 157 -18.31 6.93 -11.45
CA LYS A 157 -19.47 7.83 -11.22
C LYS A 157 -20.76 7.07 -11.56
N LYS A 158 -21.14 6.07 -10.77
CA LYS A 158 -22.39 5.34 -10.95
C LYS A 158 -23.46 5.98 -10.07
N LYS A 159 -24.45 6.59 -10.72
CA LYS A 159 -25.72 7.07 -10.16
C LYS A 159 -26.23 6.06 -9.13
N ARG A 160 -26.46 6.53 -7.89
CA ARG A 160 -26.93 5.80 -6.70
C ARG A 160 -27.58 4.44 -7.03
N ARG A 161 -26.81 3.37 -6.91
CA ARG A 161 -27.36 2.01 -6.70
C ARG A 161 -26.38 1.24 -5.83
N CYS A 162 -26.87 0.90 -4.64
CA CYS A 162 -26.20 0.08 -3.64
C CYS A 162 -25.73 -1.22 -4.29
N CYS A 163 -24.43 -1.50 -4.27
CA CYS A 163 -23.90 -2.78 -4.70
C CYS A 163 -23.97 -3.71 -3.48
N VAL A 164 -25.06 -4.46 -3.35
CA VAL A 164 -25.12 -5.60 -2.43
C VAL A 164 -24.43 -6.76 -3.13
N MET A 165 -23.30 -7.22 -2.59
CA MET A 165 -22.75 -8.52 -2.92
C MET A 165 -23.52 -9.55 -2.10
N THR A 166 -24.60 -10.11 -2.64
CA THR A 166 -25.28 -11.24 -2.01
C THR A 166 -24.45 -12.50 -2.23
N GLY A 167 -23.90 -13.05 -1.16
CA GLY A 167 -23.52 -14.46 -1.12
C GLY A 167 -24.80 -15.30 -1.01
N LYS A 168 -25.07 -16.13 -2.02
CA LYS A 168 -25.79 -17.41 -1.83
C LYS A 168 -24.71 -18.44 -1.42
N SER A 169 -24.97 -19.40 -0.55
CA SER A 169 -26.21 -20.14 -0.31
C SER A 169 -26.66 -20.14 1.14
#